data_AF-A0A1Y1N923-F1
#
_entry.id   AF-A0A1Y1N923-F1
#
_cell.length_a   1.000
_cell.length_b   1.000
_cell.length_c   1.000
_cell.angle_alpha   90.00
_cell.angle_beta   90.00
_cell.angle_gamma   90.00
#
_symmetry.space_group_name_H-M   'P 1'
#
loop_
_entity.id
_entity.type
_entity.pdbx_description
1 polymer ?
#
loop_
_entity_poly.entity_id
_entity_poly.type
_entity_poly.pdbx_seq_one_letter_code
_entity_poly.pdbx_strand_id
1 'polypeptide(L)'
;MASSQDAWYLSLLGLAEYFRTSSPPMIKMCIRCLQAVFNFKPPPRVEARTHLQLGNILLTHTKNVDLAKTHLEQAWLLSQMINSFDDVKFEAASVLAELYEQQKQLAPSKHILRRAVELSQHNVYWHCRLIFQLAQVHASEKDYQLASSLLGVGVDYAHISSASYTRVLFLLSKAMLLLIDKKLQEVQPVLNQAGHLIETWTGSVYQKEYLKVFFLVLQVS
;
A
#
# COMPACT_ATOMS: atom_id res chain seq x y z
N MET A 1 -31.73 6.37 -14.37
CA MET A 1 -32.14 4.96 -14.56
C MET A 1 -30.90 4.20 -14.95
N ALA A 2 -30.43 3.26 -14.13
CA ALA A 2 -29.29 2.41 -14.47
C ALA A 2 -29.67 1.57 -15.70
N SER A 3 -28.76 1.45 -16.69
CA SER A 3 -29.03 0.59 -17.84
C SER A 3 -29.18 -0.87 -17.37
N SER A 4 -29.91 -1.71 -18.10
CA SER A 4 -30.06 -3.13 -17.71
C SER A 4 -28.71 -3.85 -17.56
N GLN A 5 -27.68 -3.41 -18.30
CA GLN A 5 -26.30 -3.90 -18.17
C GLN A 5 -25.68 -3.54 -16.81
N ASP A 6 -25.92 -2.33 -16.31
CA ASP A 6 -25.45 -1.89 -14.99
C ASP A 6 -26.08 -2.71 -13.85
N ALA A 7 -27.33 -3.15 -14.03
CA ALA A 7 -28.03 -3.97 -13.05
C ALA A 7 -27.37 -5.34 -12.85
N TRP A 8 -26.92 -6.01 -13.93
CA TRP A 8 -26.24 -7.30 -13.83
C TRP A 8 -24.92 -7.20 -13.03
N TYR A 9 -24.12 -6.17 -13.28
CA TYR A 9 -22.87 -5.95 -12.55
C TYR A 9 -23.11 -5.70 -11.07
N LEU A 10 -24.06 -4.82 -10.74
CA LEU A 10 -24.42 -4.53 -9.36
C LEU A 10 -24.92 -5.78 -8.63
N SER A 11 -25.76 -6.59 -9.28
CA SER A 11 -26.26 -7.83 -8.70
C SER A 11 -25.16 -8.87 -8.50
N LEU A 12 -24.27 -9.09 -9.47
CA LEU A 12 -23.18 -10.06 -9.36
C LEU A 12 -22.14 -9.64 -8.29
N LEU A 13 -21.78 -8.36 -8.25
CA LEU A 13 -20.88 -7.82 -7.21
C LEU A 13 -21.54 -7.87 -5.83
N GLY A 14 -22.83 -7.56 -5.72
CA GLY A 14 -23.59 -7.69 -4.48
C GLY A 14 -23.68 -9.13 -3.98
N LEU A 15 -23.92 -10.09 -4.87
CA LEU A 15 -23.89 -11.51 -4.55
C LEU A 15 -22.50 -11.98 -4.12
N ALA A 16 -21.45 -11.54 -4.81
CA ALA A 16 -20.08 -11.85 -4.44
C ALA A 16 -19.77 -11.37 -3.01
N GLU A 17 -20.17 -10.16 -2.67
CA GLU A 17 -19.98 -9.59 -1.33
C GLU A 17 -20.82 -10.30 -0.26
N TYR A 18 -22.06 -10.66 -0.59
CA TYR A 18 -22.90 -11.49 0.28
C TYR A 18 -22.23 -12.84 0.60
N PHE A 19 -21.74 -13.55 -0.42
CA PHE A 19 -21.03 -14.82 -0.20
C PHE A 19 -19.73 -14.64 0.59
N ARG A 20 -19.03 -13.51 0.44
CA ARG A 20 -17.81 -13.20 1.19
C ARG A 20 -18.10 -12.99 2.68
N THR A 21 -19.23 -12.37 3.02
CA THR A 21 -19.62 -11.99 4.39
C THR A 21 -20.56 -12.99 5.06
N SER A 22 -21.09 -13.95 4.32
CA SER A 22 -21.90 -15.05 4.85
C SER A 22 -21.17 -15.85 5.94
N SER A 23 -21.94 -16.50 6.82
CA SER A 23 -21.41 -17.31 7.92
C SER A 23 -21.95 -18.74 7.82
N PRO A 24 -21.12 -19.73 7.40
CA PRO A 24 -19.71 -19.62 7.04
C PRO A 24 -19.47 -18.98 5.65
N PRO A 25 -18.34 -18.30 5.42
CA PRO A 25 -18.05 -17.65 4.14
C PRO A 25 -17.98 -18.63 2.96
N MET A 26 -18.75 -18.33 1.91
CA MET A 26 -18.83 -19.15 0.69
C MET A 26 -17.84 -18.65 -0.38
N ILE A 27 -16.54 -18.69 -0.09
CA ILE A 27 -15.50 -18.08 -0.94
C ILE A 27 -15.51 -18.61 -2.39
N LYS A 28 -15.77 -19.91 -2.60
CA LYS A 28 -15.88 -20.47 -3.96
C LYS A 28 -17.00 -19.82 -4.77
N MET A 29 -18.14 -19.51 -4.14
CA MET A 29 -19.27 -18.86 -4.81
C MET A 29 -18.97 -17.39 -5.07
N CYS A 30 -18.31 -16.71 -4.13
CA CYS A 30 -17.80 -15.35 -4.32
C CYS A 30 -16.90 -15.25 -5.57
N ILE A 31 -15.90 -16.14 -5.69
CA ILE A 31 -14.99 -16.18 -6.85
C ILE A 31 -15.78 -16.41 -8.14
N ARG A 32 -16.74 -17.35 -8.15
CA ARG A 32 -17.58 -17.61 -9.34
C ARG A 32 -18.40 -16.40 -9.77
N CYS A 33 -19.00 -15.67 -8.83
CA CYS A 33 -19.74 -14.45 -9.12
C CYS A 33 -18.84 -13.38 -9.74
N LEU A 34 -17.64 -13.18 -9.20
CA LEU A 34 -16.67 -12.23 -9.73
C LEU A 34 -16.15 -12.64 -11.11
N GLN A 35 -15.88 -13.93 -11.33
CA GLN A 35 -15.49 -14.43 -12.66
C GLN A 35 -16.61 -14.25 -13.69
N ALA A 36 -17.87 -14.43 -13.30
CA ALA A 36 -19.01 -14.27 -14.18
C ALA A 36 -19.16 -12.82 -14.69
N VAL A 37 -18.69 -11.82 -13.94
CA VAL A 37 -18.71 -10.40 -14.35
C VAL A 37 -18.03 -10.22 -15.71
N PHE A 38 -16.91 -10.89 -15.97
CA PHE A 38 -16.16 -10.74 -17.22
C PHE A 38 -16.90 -11.25 -18.46
N ASN A 39 -17.85 -12.18 -18.29
CA ASN A 39 -18.65 -12.70 -19.40
C ASN A 39 -19.59 -11.64 -20.00
N PHE A 40 -19.85 -10.56 -19.26
CA PHE A 40 -20.76 -9.50 -19.68
C PHE A 40 -20.04 -8.28 -20.30
N LYS A 41 -18.71 -8.33 -20.46
CA LYS A 41 -17.87 -7.22 -20.97
C LYS A 41 -18.04 -5.94 -20.12
N PRO A 42 -17.57 -5.98 -18.86
CA PRO A 42 -17.71 -4.88 -17.93
C PRO A 42 -17.03 -3.60 -18.45
N PRO A 43 -17.54 -2.40 -18.10
CA PRO A 43 -16.81 -1.16 -18.31
C PRO A 43 -15.43 -1.21 -17.62
N PRO A 44 -14.40 -0.49 -18.12
CA PRO A 44 -13.03 -0.59 -17.61
C PRO A 44 -12.89 -0.37 -16.09
N ARG A 45 -13.72 0.51 -15.51
CA ARG A 45 -13.74 0.77 -14.06
C ARG A 45 -14.22 -0.44 -13.25
N VAL A 46 -15.24 -1.14 -13.76
CA VAL A 46 -15.76 -2.35 -13.11
C VAL A 46 -14.75 -3.48 -13.28
N GLU A 47 -14.23 -3.66 -14.49
CA GLU A 47 -13.24 -4.68 -14.82
C GLU A 47 -11.99 -4.61 -13.93
N ALA A 48 -11.37 -3.43 -13.85
CA ALA A 48 -10.17 -3.22 -13.02
C ALA A 48 -10.43 -3.50 -11.53
N ARG A 49 -11.59 -3.07 -11.01
CA ARG A 49 -11.97 -3.32 -9.61
C ARG A 49 -12.25 -4.80 -9.36
N THR A 50 -12.94 -5.48 -10.27
CA THR A 50 -13.20 -6.92 -10.16
C THR A 50 -11.91 -7.73 -10.19
N HIS A 51 -10.95 -7.34 -11.03
CA HIS A 51 -9.61 -7.93 -11.03
C HIS A 51 -8.89 -7.76 -9.69
N LEU A 52 -8.89 -6.55 -9.11
CA LEU A 52 -8.30 -6.31 -7.79
C LEU A 52 -8.97 -7.17 -6.70
N GLN A 53 -10.30 -7.22 -6.68
CA GLN A 53 -11.05 -8.05 -5.73
C GLN A 53 -10.72 -9.54 -5.85
N LEU A 54 -10.65 -10.06 -7.07
CA LEU A 54 -10.26 -11.45 -7.31
C LEU A 54 -8.83 -11.73 -6.87
N GLY A 55 -7.89 -10.84 -7.19
CA GLY A 55 -6.50 -10.94 -6.74
C GLY A 55 -6.42 -11.06 -5.22
N ASN A 56 -7.06 -10.14 -4.49
CA ASN A 56 -7.07 -10.12 -3.03
C ASN A 56 -7.72 -11.37 -2.42
N ILE A 57 -8.86 -11.83 -2.95
CA ILE A 57 -9.55 -13.03 -2.46
C ILE A 57 -8.70 -14.28 -2.70
N LEU A 58 -8.08 -14.39 -3.87
CA LEU A 58 -7.23 -15.53 -4.20
C LEU A 58 -5.99 -15.59 -3.29
N LEU A 59 -5.34 -14.46 -3.02
CA LEU A 59 -4.21 -14.40 -2.09
C LEU A 59 -4.62 -14.75 -0.66
N THR A 60 -5.78 -14.29 -0.21
CA THR A 60 -6.21 -14.47 1.19
C THR A 60 -6.73 -15.88 1.47
N HIS A 61 -7.44 -16.48 0.52
CA HIS A 61 -8.23 -17.69 0.76
C HIS A 61 -7.81 -18.91 -0.07
N THR A 62 -6.84 -18.78 -0.96
CA THR A 62 -6.40 -19.88 -1.83
C THR A 62 -4.88 -19.98 -1.90
N LYS A 63 -4.38 -21.03 -2.56
CA LYS A 63 -2.95 -21.20 -2.86
C LYS A 63 -2.61 -20.81 -4.30
N ASN A 64 -3.55 -20.22 -5.04
CA ASN A 64 -3.41 -19.91 -6.46
C ASN A 64 -2.72 -18.56 -6.67
N VAL A 65 -1.47 -18.46 -6.22
CA VAL A 65 -0.67 -17.24 -6.22
C VAL A 65 -0.45 -16.69 -7.64
N ASP A 66 -0.22 -17.56 -8.62
CA ASP A 66 0.00 -17.14 -10.01
C ASP A 66 -1.26 -16.53 -10.64
N LEU A 67 -2.42 -17.14 -10.40
CA LEU A 67 -3.69 -16.59 -10.90
C LEU A 67 -4.01 -15.25 -10.23
N ALA A 68 -3.73 -15.12 -8.93
CA ALA A 68 -3.89 -13.87 -8.21
C ALA A 68 -2.99 -12.77 -8.80
N LYS A 69 -1.72 -13.10 -9.08
CA LYS A 69 -0.76 -12.20 -9.74
C LYS A 69 -1.29 -11.70 -11.08
N THR A 70 -1.76 -12.59 -11.95
CA THR A 70 -2.30 -12.18 -13.26
C THR A 70 -3.48 -11.22 -13.13
N HIS A 71 -4.39 -11.45 -12.17
CA HIS A 71 -5.49 -10.52 -11.92
C HIS A 71 -5.00 -9.17 -11.38
N LEU A 72 -4.02 -9.14 -10.47
CA LEU A 72 -3.46 -7.89 -9.97
C LEU A 72 -2.71 -7.10 -11.04
N GLU A 73 -2.00 -7.77 -11.95
CA GLU A 73 -1.34 -7.14 -13.10
C GLU A 73 -2.36 -6.50 -14.05
N GLN A 74 -3.47 -7.18 -14.33
CA GLN A 74 -4.56 -6.62 -15.13
C GLN A 74 -5.22 -5.42 -14.43
N ALA A 75 -5.47 -5.51 -13.12
CA ALA A 75 -5.99 -4.38 -12.34
C ALA A 75 -5.06 -3.15 -12.42
N TRP A 76 -3.75 -3.36 -12.28
CA TRP A 76 -2.74 -2.30 -12.39
C TRP A 76 -2.67 -1.71 -13.80
N LEU A 77 -2.67 -2.54 -14.85
CA LEU A 77 -2.64 -2.09 -16.24
C LEU A 77 -3.88 -1.25 -16.59
N LEU A 78 -5.08 -1.76 -16.30
CA LEU A 78 -6.34 -1.11 -16.65
C LEU A 78 -6.54 0.18 -15.85
N SER A 79 -6.24 0.16 -14.54
CA SER A 79 -6.43 1.33 -13.68
C SER A 79 -5.56 2.53 -14.06
N GLN A 80 -4.37 2.31 -14.65
CA GLN A 80 -3.51 3.39 -15.15
C GLN A 80 -4.18 4.25 -16.23
N MET A 81 -5.03 3.64 -17.06
CA MET A 81 -5.76 4.34 -18.14
C MET A 81 -6.99 5.11 -17.64
N ILE A 82 -7.37 4.95 -16.36
CA ILE A 82 -8.57 5.53 -15.79
C ILE A 82 -8.19 6.73 -14.93
N ASN A 83 -8.78 7.88 -15.25
CA ASN A 83 -8.61 9.11 -14.47
C ASN A 83 -9.33 9.02 -13.12
N SER A 84 -8.69 9.57 -12.08
CA SER A 84 -9.21 9.65 -10.70
C SER A 84 -9.65 8.29 -10.15
N PHE A 85 -8.80 7.27 -10.32
CA PHE A 85 -9.06 5.90 -9.88
C PHE A 85 -7.95 5.39 -8.96
N ASP A 86 -7.51 6.29 -8.08
CA ASP A 86 -6.30 6.17 -7.28
C ASP A 86 -6.35 5.00 -6.31
N ASP A 87 -7.49 4.73 -5.68
CA ASP A 87 -7.60 3.63 -4.71
C ASP A 87 -7.30 2.28 -5.36
N VAL A 88 -7.97 1.95 -6.47
CA VAL A 88 -7.73 0.67 -7.16
C VAL A 88 -6.34 0.64 -7.78
N LYS A 89 -5.88 1.77 -8.33
CA LYS A 89 -4.57 1.90 -8.96
C LYS A 89 -3.44 1.62 -7.97
N PHE A 90 -3.41 2.35 -6.87
CA PHE A 90 -2.32 2.27 -5.89
C PHE A 90 -2.45 1.05 -4.98
N GLU A 91 -3.67 0.57 -4.70
CA GLU A 91 -3.86 -0.71 -4.02
C GLU A 91 -3.35 -1.87 -4.88
N ALA A 92 -3.70 -1.91 -6.17
CA ALA A 92 -3.18 -2.95 -7.08
C ALA A 92 -1.65 -2.92 -7.15
N ALA A 93 -1.03 -1.75 -7.28
CA ALA A 93 0.43 -1.62 -7.25
C ALA A 93 1.05 -2.10 -5.93
N SER A 94 0.47 -1.70 -4.79
CA SER A 94 0.96 -2.05 -3.46
C SER A 94 0.91 -3.56 -3.21
N VAL A 95 -0.23 -4.21 -3.48
CA VAL A 95 -0.41 -5.66 -3.30
C VAL A 95 0.46 -6.45 -4.28
N LEU A 96 0.55 -5.99 -5.53
CA LEU A 96 1.38 -6.64 -6.54
C LEU A 96 2.87 -6.56 -6.18
N ALA A 97 3.34 -5.44 -5.64
CA ALA A 97 4.70 -5.27 -5.17
C ALA A 97 5.04 -6.18 -3.97
N GLU A 98 4.11 -6.34 -3.02
CA GLU A 98 4.23 -7.31 -1.91
C GLU A 98 4.33 -8.74 -2.45
N LEU A 99 3.50 -9.09 -3.43
CA LEU A 99 3.51 -10.41 -4.04
C LEU A 99 4.84 -10.73 -4.73
N TYR A 100 5.39 -9.74 -5.46
CA TYR A 100 6.70 -9.85 -6.07
C TYR A 100 7.82 -10.03 -5.03
N GLU A 101 7.74 -9.31 -3.91
CA GLU A 101 8.70 -9.46 -2.80
C GLU A 101 8.63 -10.87 -2.16
N GLN A 102 7.43 -11.39 -1.93
CA GLN A 102 7.22 -12.76 -1.42
C GLN A 102 7.81 -13.83 -2.36
N GLN A 103 7.77 -13.58 -3.68
CA GLN A 103 8.39 -14.42 -4.71
C GLN A 103 9.90 -14.18 -4.89
N LYS A 104 10.53 -13.35 -4.04
CA LYS A 104 11.94 -12.90 -4.13
C LYS A 104 12.28 -12.17 -5.44
N GLN A 105 11.27 -11.60 -6.10
CA GLN A 105 11.43 -10.82 -7.34
C GLN A 105 11.46 -9.32 -7.01
N LEU A 106 12.61 -8.83 -6.56
CA LEU A 106 12.75 -7.45 -6.06
C LEU A 106 12.78 -6.40 -7.18
N ALA A 107 13.30 -6.74 -8.36
CA ALA A 107 13.36 -5.84 -9.51
C ALA A 107 11.97 -5.38 -10.01
N PRO A 108 11.00 -6.28 -10.32
CA PRO A 108 9.66 -5.86 -10.74
C PRO A 108 8.90 -5.15 -9.63
N SER A 109 9.07 -5.55 -8.37
CA SER A 109 8.49 -4.87 -7.20
C SER A 109 8.92 -3.39 -7.16
N LYS A 110 10.23 -3.12 -7.21
CA LYS A 110 10.77 -1.75 -7.24
C LYS A 110 10.28 -0.95 -8.43
N HIS A 111 10.21 -1.56 -9.62
CA HIS A 111 9.75 -0.87 -10.82
C HIS A 111 8.30 -0.40 -10.69
N ILE A 112 7.41 -1.27 -10.20
CA ILE A 112 6.00 -0.95 -9.98
C ILE A 112 5.86 0.13 -8.91
N LEU A 113 6.58 -0.01 -7.78
CA LEU A 113 6.50 0.97 -6.69
C LEU A 113 7.02 2.35 -7.10
N ARG A 114 8.14 2.44 -7.83
CA ARG A 114 8.65 3.72 -8.35
C ARG A 114 7.61 4.38 -9.24
N ARG A 115 7.01 3.61 -10.15
CA ARG A 115 5.96 4.12 -11.03
C ARG A 115 4.73 4.58 -10.25
N ALA A 116 4.33 3.84 -9.23
CA ALA A 116 3.20 4.20 -8.38
C ALA A 116 3.47 5.49 -7.59
N VAL A 117 4.68 5.66 -7.03
CA VAL A 117 5.11 6.88 -6.32
C VAL A 117 5.10 8.10 -7.23
N GLU A 118 5.57 7.97 -8.47
CA GLU A 118 5.51 9.05 -9.48
C GLU A 118 4.08 9.53 -9.74
N LEU A 119 3.14 8.59 -9.82
CA LEU A 119 1.74 8.88 -10.14
C LEU A 119 0.93 9.37 -8.93
N SER A 120 1.35 9.04 -7.71
CA SER A 120 0.56 9.27 -6.49
C SER A 120 0.77 10.63 -5.83
N GLN A 121 1.56 11.54 -6.43
CA GLN A 121 1.96 12.82 -5.81
C GLN A 121 0.79 13.69 -5.31
N HIS A 122 -0.38 13.55 -5.92
CA HIS A 122 -1.59 14.29 -5.55
C HIS A 122 -2.40 13.63 -4.42
N ASN A 123 -2.05 12.42 -4.00
CA ASN A 123 -2.71 11.67 -2.94
C ASN A 123 -1.74 11.40 -1.80
N VAL A 124 -1.80 12.26 -0.78
CA VAL A 124 -0.86 12.26 0.36
C VAL A 124 -0.76 10.90 1.04
N TYR A 125 -1.90 10.24 1.25
CA TYR A 125 -1.96 8.93 1.92
C TYR A 125 -1.23 7.86 1.10
N TRP A 126 -1.60 7.70 -0.17
CA TRP A 126 -1.01 6.68 -1.03
C TRP A 126 0.45 6.97 -1.33
N HIS A 127 0.83 8.23 -1.54
CA HIS A 127 2.22 8.61 -1.76
C HIS A 127 3.12 8.24 -0.58
N CYS A 128 2.73 8.60 0.64
CA CYS A 128 3.50 8.24 1.82
C CYS A 128 3.59 6.71 2.00
N ARG A 129 2.46 6.01 1.83
CA ARG A 129 2.42 4.54 1.95
C ARG A 129 3.34 3.85 0.95
N LEU A 130 3.32 4.28 -0.31
CA LEU A 130 4.16 3.70 -1.38
C LEU A 130 5.65 4.01 -1.18
N ILE A 131 6.01 5.19 -0.65
CA ILE A 131 7.40 5.52 -0.28
C ILE A 131 7.89 4.58 0.83
N PHE A 132 7.09 4.36 1.89
CA PHE A 132 7.45 3.41 2.94
C PHE A 132 7.69 2.01 2.38
N GLN A 133 6.78 1.55 1.53
CA GLN A 133 6.91 0.23 0.90
C GLN A 133 8.17 0.13 0.03
N LEU A 134 8.47 1.15 -0.77
CA LEU A 134 9.68 1.18 -1.59
C LEU A 134 10.96 1.21 -0.74
N ALA A 135 10.98 2.00 0.34
CA ALA A 135 12.10 2.04 1.28
C ALA A 135 12.31 0.68 1.96
N GLN A 136 11.23 -0.02 2.32
CA GLN A 136 11.28 -1.37 2.88
C GLN A 136 11.91 -2.37 1.90
N VAL A 137 11.55 -2.31 0.61
CA VAL A 137 12.16 -3.18 -0.42
C VAL A 137 13.67 -2.91 -0.57
N HIS A 138 14.10 -1.64 -0.49
CA HIS A 138 15.53 -1.31 -0.50
C HIS A 138 16.24 -1.77 0.79
N ALA A 139 15.58 -1.68 1.94
CA ALA A 139 16.11 -2.18 3.20
C ALA A 139 16.24 -3.72 3.22
N SER A 140 15.33 -4.45 2.56
CA SER A 140 15.43 -5.92 2.44
C SER A 140 16.58 -6.37 1.54
N GLU A 141 16.98 -5.54 0.57
CA GLU A 141 18.23 -5.70 -0.21
C GLU A 141 19.50 -5.28 0.53
N LYS A 142 19.39 -4.79 1.78
CA LYS A 142 20.48 -4.17 2.56
C LYS A 142 21.05 -2.88 1.95
N ASP A 143 20.31 -2.24 1.05
CA ASP A 143 20.62 -0.91 0.54
C ASP A 143 20.04 0.16 1.50
N TYR A 144 20.66 0.25 2.68
CA TYR A 144 20.21 1.15 3.74
C TYR A 144 20.41 2.62 3.39
N GLN A 145 21.39 2.93 2.54
CA GLN A 145 21.65 4.30 2.09
C GLN A 145 20.49 4.82 1.26
N LEU A 146 20.08 4.05 0.25
CA LEU A 146 18.99 4.46 -0.62
C LEU A 146 17.65 4.42 0.12
N ALA A 147 17.41 3.41 0.96
CA ALA A 147 16.23 3.37 1.83
C ALA A 147 16.14 4.60 2.76
N SER A 148 17.23 5.00 3.42
CA SER A 148 17.29 6.20 4.28
C SER A 148 17.04 7.49 3.50
N SER A 149 17.58 7.59 2.28
CA SER A 149 17.33 8.74 1.39
C SER A 149 15.86 8.86 0.99
N LEU A 150 15.20 7.75 0.63
CA LEU A 150 13.77 7.70 0.30
C LEU A 150 12.89 8.11 1.48
N LEU A 151 13.20 7.63 2.69
CA LEU A 151 12.49 8.07 3.90
C LEU A 151 12.70 9.58 4.13
N GLY A 152 13.88 10.12 3.83
CA GLY A 152 14.14 11.57 3.85
C GLY A 152 13.22 12.35 2.92
N VAL A 153 13.07 11.91 1.66
CA VAL A 153 12.11 12.50 0.71
C VAL A 153 10.68 12.42 1.28
N GLY A 154 10.32 11.31 1.93
CA GLY A 154 9.05 11.15 2.63
C GLY A 154 8.83 12.15 3.77
N VAL A 155 9.88 12.46 4.56
CA VAL A 155 9.82 13.50 5.62
C VAL A 155 9.49 14.86 5.02
N ASP A 156 10.17 15.25 3.94
CA ASP A 156 9.99 16.55 3.30
C ASP A 156 8.60 16.66 2.67
N TYR A 157 8.15 15.61 1.98
CA TYR A 157 6.80 15.57 1.41
C TYR A 157 5.72 15.63 2.49
N ALA A 158 5.86 14.87 3.58
CA ALA A 158 4.91 14.89 4.69
C ALA A 158 4.88 16.25 5.40
N HIS A 159 6.01 16.96 5.44
CA HIS A 159 6.05 18.33 5.95
C HIS A 159 5.26 19.29 5.06
N ILE A 160 5.48 19.25 3.74
CA ILE A 160 4.78 20.11 2.77
C ILE A 160 3.27 19.83 2.79
N SER A 161 2.89 18.56 2.92
CA SER A 161 1.51 18.11 2.90
C SER A 161 0.79 18.28 4.25
N SER A 162 1.43 18.91 5.24
CA SER A 162 0.91 19.08 6.61
C SER A 162 0.54 17.76 7.30
N ALA A 163 1.17 16.64 6.91
CA ALA A 163 0.94 15.31 7.46
C ALA A 163 1.91 15.05 8.63
N SER A 164 1.69 15.76 9.75
CA SER A 164 2.60 15.74 10.90
C SER A 164 2.85 14.34 11.48
N TYR A 165 1.82 13.49 11.54
CA TYR A 165 1.95 12.13 12.09
C TYR A 165 2.89 11.28 11.24
N THR A 166 2.63 11.26 9.93
CA THR A 166 3.40 10.51 8.95
C THR A 166 4.83 11.02 8.85
N ARG A 167 5.05 12.33 9.00
CA ARG A 167 6.39 12.93 9.05
C ARG A 167 7.22 12.35 10.19
N VAL A 168 6.67 12.24 11.40
CA VAL A 168 7.39 11.65 12.54
C VAL A 168 7.64 10.16 12.29
N LEU A 169 6.68 9.43 11.72
CA LEU A 169 6.90 8.02 11.34
C LEU A 169 8.05 7.85 10.34
N PHE A 170 8.18 8.73 9.35
CA PHE A 170 9.31 8.70 8.42
C PHE A 170 10.64 8.93 9.14
N LEU A 171 10.71 9.90 10.06
CA LEU A 171 11.91 10.18 10.85
C LEU A 171 12.30 9.00 11.74
N LEU A 172 11.34 8.40 12.44
CA LEU A 172 11.59 7.23 13.30
C LEU A 172 12.03 6.01 12.48
N SER A 173 11.38 5.76 11.34
CA SER A 173 11.78 4.69 10.43
C SER A 173 13.18 4.91 9.86
N LYS A 174 13.55 6.16 9.56
CA LYS A 174 14.90 6.53 9.11
C LYS A 174 15.93 6.28 10.21
N ALA A 175 15.64 6.67 11.45
CA ALA A 175 16.49 6.40 12.59
C ALA A 175 16.70 4.88 12.80
N MET A 176 15.64 4.08 12.67
CA MET A 176 15.72 2.62 12.73
C MET A 176 16.68 2.04 11.70
N LEU A 177 16.59 2.48 10.43
CA LEU A 177 17.51 2.01 9.39
C LEU A 177 18.96 2.43 9.65
N LEU A 178 19.19 3.66 10.14
CA LEU A 178 20.53 4.14 10.47
C LEU A 178 21.14 3.37 11.66
N LEU A 179 20.33 2.95 12.64
CA LEU A 179 20.76 2.07 13.73
C LEU A 179 21.17 0.70 13.21
N ILE A 180 20.38 0.11 12.30
CA ILE A 180 20.70 -1.17 11.64
C ILE A 180 22.02 -1.06 10.85
N ASP A 181 22.24 0.05 10.14
CA ASP A 181 23.47 0.35 9.38
C ASP A 181 24.65 0.78 10.30
N LYS A 182 24.45 0.82 11.63
CA LYS A 182 25.44 1.22 12.66
C LYS A 182 25.99 2.65 12.48
N LYS A 183 25.24 3.54 11.84
CA LYS A 183 25.62 4.94 11.62
C LYS A 183 25.22 5.85 12.79
N LEU A 184 25.79 5.57 13.96
CA LEU A 184 25.41 6.22 15.22
C LEU A 184 25.53 7.76 15.19
N GLN A 185 26.46 8.30 14.40
CA GLN A 185 26.64 9.75 14.26
C GLN A 185 25.46 10.45 13.58
N GLU A 186 24.80 9.77 12.63
CA GLU A 186 23.65 10.30 11.90
C GLU A 186 22.32 10.04 12.62
N VAL A 187 22.27 9.05 13.52
CA VAL A 187 21.06 8.69 14.28
C VAL A 187 20.67 9.79 15.27
N GLN A 188 21.64 10.30 16.04
CA GLN A 188 21.41 11.29 17.11
C GLN A 188 20.64 12.54 16.63
N PRO A 189 21.03 13.23 15.54
CA PRO A 189 20.27 14.40 15.09
C PRO A 189 18.85 14.05 14.63
N VAL A 190 18.65 12.88 14.01
CA VAL A 190 17.32 12.42 13.57
C VAL A 190 16.43 12.11 14.77
N LEU A 191 16.95 11.45 15.80
CA LEU A 191 16.21 11.18 17.04
C LEU A 191 15.89 12.47 17.80
N ASN A 192 16.82 13.42 17.90
CA ASN A 192 16.56 14.70 18.55
C ASN A 192 15.44 15.47 17.83
N GLN A 193 15.45 15.47 16.49
CA GLN A 193 14.39 16.08 15.71
C GLN A 193 13.04 15.38 15.92
N ALA A 194 13.02 14.04 15.92
CA ALA A 194 11.80 13.28 16.18
C ALA A 194 11.27 13.52 17.60
N GLY A 195 12.14 13.53 18.61
CA GLY A 195 11.80 13.81 20.01
C GLY A 195 11.15 15.17 20.17
N HIS A 196 11.74 16.23 19.60
CA HIS A 196 11.16 17.57 19.64
C HIS A 196 9.75 17.61 19.02
N LEU A 197 9.56 16.98 17.86
CA LEU A 197 8.26 16.93 17.19
C LEU A 197 7.20 16.17 18.01
N ILE A 198 7.61 15.11 18.72
CA ILE A 198 6.73 14.35 19.61
C ILE A 198 6.35 15.17 20.85
N GLU A 199 7.29 15.91 21.43
CA GLU A 199 7.02 16.79 22.57
C GLU A 199 6.00 17.88 22.21
N THR A 200 6.25 18.58 21.10
CA THR A 200 5.38 19.64 20.56
C THR A 200 4.11 19.12 19.89
N TRP A 201 3.83 17.82 19.97
CA TRP A 201 2.67 17.21 19.32
C TRP A 201 1.35 17.75 19.87
N THR A 202 0.56 18.37 18.99
CA THR A 202 -0.76 18.96 19.27
C THR A 202 -1.92 18.11 18.75
N GLY A 203 -1.64 16.98 18.10
CA GLY A 203 -2.65 16.09 17.54
C GLY A 203 -3.27 15.14 18.56
N SER A 204 -3.81 14.01 18.07
CA SER A 204 -4.44 12.98 18.92
C SER A 204 -3.48 12.44 19.98
N VAL A 205 -3.98 12.28 21.21
CA VAL A 205 -3.23 11.70 22.35
C VAL A 205 -2.79 10.27 22.04
N TYR A 206 -3.66 9.46 21.44
CA TYR A 206 -3.32 8.08 21.08
C TYR A 206 -2.16 8.02 20.09
N GLN A 207 -2.18 8.87 19.07
CA GLN A 207 -1.09 8.97 18.08
C GLN A 207 0.23 9.39 18.75
N LYS A 208 0.18 10.33 19.70
CA LYS A 208 1.35 10.74 20.47
C LYS A 208 1.96 9.57 21.22
N GLU A 209 1.13 8.77 21.90
CA GLU A 209 1.61 7.62 22.67
C GLU A 209 2.21 6.53 21.77
N TYR A 210 1.62 6.24 20.60
CA TYR A 210 2.24 5.31 19.65
C TYR A 210 3.61 5.79 19.15
N LEU A 211 3.75 7.09 18.86
CA LEU A 211 5.02 7.68 18.45
C LEU A 211 6.07 7.63 19.57
N LYS A 212 5.66 7.91 20.81
CA LYS A 212 6.54 7.80 21.98
C LYS A 212 7.02 6.36 22.20
N VAL A 213 6.12 5.38 22.12
CA VAL A 213 6.50 3.97 22.26
C VAL A 213 7.53 3.59 21.20
N PHE A 214 7.30 3.97 19.93
CA PHE A 214 8.27 3.70 18.87
C PHE A 214 9.60 4.41 19.12
N PHE A 215 9.59 5.69 19.51
CA PHE A 215 10.78 6.45 19.85
C PHE A 215 11.59 5.82 21.00
N LEU A 216 10.92 5.43 22.08
CA LEU A 216 11.56 4.78 23.24
C LEU A 216 12.18 3.43 22.87
N VAL A 217 11.50 2.62 22.04
CA VAL A 217 12.06 1.36 21.53
C VAL A 217 13.38 1.61 20.79
N LEU A 218 13.47 2.67 20.00
CA LEU A 218 14.69 3.02 19.27
C LEU A 218 15.82 3.55 20.18
N GLN A 219 15.50 4.13 21.34
CA GLN A 219 16.52 4.58 22.29
C GLN A 219 17.14 3.43 23.10
N VAL A 220 16.39 2.33 23.26
CA VAL A 220 16.83 1.14 24.02
C VAL A 220 17.50 0.09 23.11
N SER A 221 17.38 0.24 21.78
CA SER A 221 17.96 -0.66 20.76
C SER A 221 19.39 -0.25 20.38
#